data_AF-A0A533BFN0-F1
#
_entry.id   AF-A0A533BFN0-F1
#
_cell.length_a   1.000
_cell.length_b   1.000
_cell.length_c   1.000
_cell.angle_alpha   90.00
_cell.angle_beta   90.00
_cell.angle_gamma   90.00
#
_symmetry.space_group_name_H-M   'P 1'
#
loop_
_entity.id
_entity.type
_entity.pdbx_description
1 polymer ?
#
loop_
_entity_poly.entity_id
_entity_poly.type
_entity_poly.pdbx_seq_one_letter_code
_entity_poly.pdbx_strand_id
1 'polypeptide(L)'
;MSPRQSPPVTSQHLTQMWSELNDRYFAGLLLPIDLVWSRRLTASVGMFVSHRGPRPRLDQDGLRPPTRREIRLSLPLLHQVAQRSEYGEQEIVSTLAHEMIHQWQYDILKRRPNHGPDFLRKMTEMNRNGTLAITIYHSLQKEVLALTRFAWRCRQCGRVYRRQRRTIQPRRHHCGICRGLLQELGSVRRIHQEPPPTPPHPLLPLAQLSFTF
;
A
#
# COMPACT_ATOMS: atom_id res chain seq x y z
N MET A 1 3.24 -26.66 4.35
CA MET A 1 2.27 -25.54 4.40
C MET A 1 2.86 -24.49 5.34
N SER A 2 3.01 -23.22 4.92
CA SER A 2 3.47 -22.18 5.85
C SER A 2 2.49 -22.06 7.02
N PRO A 3 2.96 -21.94 8.27
CA PRO A 3 2.08 -21.83 9.43
C PRO A 3 1.10 -20.67 9.24
N ARG A 4 -0.14 -20.84 9.70
CA ARG A 4 -1.13 -19.75 9.68
C ARG A 4 -0.62 -18.67 10.62
N GLN A 5 -0.06 -17.61 10.03
CA GLN A 5 0.22 -16.39 10.78
C GLN A 5 -1.09 -15.87 11.37
N SER A 6 -1.05 -15.52 12.65
CA SER A 6 -2.10 -14.82 13.36
C SER A 6 -1.96 -13.32 13.14
N PRO A 7 -3.05 -12.55 13.14
CA PRO A 7 -2.97 -11.10 13.11
C PRO A 7 -2.09 -10.54 14.24
N PRO A 8 -1.33 -9.45 13.97
CA PRO A 8 -0.50 -8.81 14.99
C PRO A 8 -1.32 -8.16 16.11
N VAL A 9 -2.57 -7.76 15.80
CA VAL A 9 -3.54 -7.24 16.77
C VAL A 9 -4.89 -7.93 16.58
N THR A 10 -5.67 -8.05 17.65
CA THR A 10 -7.00 -8.67 17.61
C THR A 10 -7.99 -7.82 16.82
N SER A 11 -9.06 -8.43 16.32
CA SER A 11 -10.14 -7.68 15.64
C SER A 11 -10.78 -6.64 16.56
N GLN A 12 -10.94 -6.95 17.85
CA GLN A 12 -11.50 -6.01 18.83
C GLN A 12 -10.59 -4.78 18.99
N HIS A 13 -9.29 -5.00 19.13
CA HIS A 13 -8.33 -3.90 19.27
C HIS A 13 -8.26 -3.04 18.00
N LEU A 14 -8.35 -3.67 16.82
CA LEU A 14 -8.40 -2.95 15.55
C LEU A 14 -9.68 -2.09 15.42
N THR A 15 -10.83 -2.60 15.86
CA THR A 15 -12.09 -1.83 15.91
C THR A 15 -11.98 -0.66 16.90
N GLN A 16 -11.32 -0.86 18.03
CA GLN A 16 -11.06 0.21 19.00
C GLN A 16 -10.20 1.31 18.39
N MET A 17 -9.07 0.97 17.75
CA MET A 17 -8.24 1.93 17.02
C MET A 17 -9.04 2.72 15.99
N TRP A 18 -9.90 2.05 15.22
CA TRP A 18 -10.76 2.71 14.24
C TRP A 18 -11.73 3.70 14.90
N SER A 19 -12.35 3.33 16.02
CA SER A 19 -13.28 4.20 16.76
C SER A 19 -12.56 5.44 17.29
N GLU A 20 -11.42 5.26 17.94
CA GLU A 20 -10.62 6.35 18.50
C GLU A 20 -10.17 7.34 17.41
N LEU A 21 -9.75 6.82 16.25
CA LEU A 21 -9.41 7.64 15.09
C LEU A 21 -10.63 8.36 14.53
N ASN A 22 -11.79 7.71 14.47
CA ASN A 22 -13.04 8.30 13.97
C ASN A 22 -13.48 9.48 14.84
N ASP A 23 -13.48 9.30 16.16
CA ASP A 23 -13.86 10.34 17.10
C ASP A 23 -12.88 11.51 17.03
N ARG A 24 -11.58 11.21 17.05
CA ARG A 24 -10.53 12.23 17.10
C ARG A 24 -10.39 13.04 15.82
N TYR A 25 -10.50 12.39 14.66
CA TYR A 25 -10.14 13.02 13.38
C TYR A 25 -11.31 13.15 12.41
N PHE A 26 -12.42 12.47 12.62
CA PHE A 26 -13.56 12.49 11.70
C PHE A 26 -14.88 12.88 12.37
N ALA A 27 -14.80 13.43 13.59
CA ALA A 27 -15.95 13.88 14.38
C ALA A 27 -17.01 12.78 14.62
N GLY A 28 -16.59 11.52 14.63
CA GLY A 28 -17.49 10.37 14.75
C GLY A 28 -18.39 10.12 13.53
N LEU A 29 -18.18 10.83 12.41
CA LEU A 29 -19.09 10.81 11.27
C LEU A 29 -18.88 9.63 10.32
N LEU A 30 -17.75 8.91 10.42
CA LEU A 30 -17.58 7.70 9.62
C LEU A 30 -18.50 6.61 10.15
N LEU A 31 -19.31 6.02 9.27
CA LEU A 31 -20.12 4.87 9.61
C LEU A 31 -19.22 3.64 9.81
N PRO A 32 -19.60 2.70 10.69
CA PRO A 32 -18.88 1.44 10.86
C PRO A 32 -18.62 0.73 9.53
N ILE A 33 -17.46 0.08 9.44
CA ILE A 33 -16.96 -0.58 8.25
C ILE A 33 -16.28 -1.89 8.61
N ASP A 34 -16.36 -2.89 7.72
CA ASP A 34 -15.67 -4.16 7.92
C ASP A 34 -14.15 -3.94 7.89
N LEU A 35 -13.46 -4.36 8.96
CA LEU A 35 -12.00 -4.36 9.08
C LEU A 35 -11.47 -5.78 8.88
N VAL A 36 -10.68 -6.01 7.83
CA VAL A 36 -10.31 -7.35 7.38
C VAL A 36 -8.80 -7.54 7.30
N TRP A 37 -8.26 -8.50 8.05
CA TRP A 37 -6.89 -8.99 7.85
C TRP A 37 -6.78 -9.88 6.61
N SER A 38 -6.14 -9.36 5.56
CA SER A 38 -5.99 -10.04 4.28
C SER A 38 -4.68 -10.81 4.18
N ARG A 39 -4.77 -12.13 3.99
CA ARG A 39 -3.63 -13.00 3.65
C ARG A 39 -3.16 -12.88 2.19
N ARG A 40 -3.91 -12.16 1.36
CA ARG A 40 -3.69 -12.07 -0.10
C ARG A 40 -3.25 -10.68 -0.54
N LEU A 41 -3.43 -9.66 0.30
CA LEU A 41 -2.98 -8.30 0.04
C LEU A 41 -1.46 -8.23 0.22
N THR A 42 -0.72 -8.12 -0.88
CA THR A 42 0.76 -8.16 -0.89
C THR A 42 1.40 -7.05 -1.73
N ALA A 43 0.57 -6.19 -2.33
CA ALA A 43 1.00 -5.05 -3.14
C ALA A 43 0.96 -3.72 -2.38
N SER A 44 0.30 -3.68 -1.22
CA SER A 44 0.13 -2.54 -0.32
C SER A 44 -0.16 -3.05 1.09
N VAL A 45 0.07 -2.21 2.11
CA VAL A 45 -0.23 -2.57 3.52
C VAL A 45 -1.69 -2.39 3.89
N GLY A 46 -2.37 -1.47 3.23
CA GLY A 46 -3.79 -1.17 3.38
C GLY A 46 -4.51 -1.15 2.04
N MET A 47 -5.83 -1.28 2.07
CA MET A 47 -6.70 -1.01 0.93
C MET A 47 -8.13 -0.78 1.39
N PHE A 48 -8.68 0.40 1.10
CA PHE A 48 -10.10 0.65 1.09
C PHE A 48 -10.74 0.04 -0.17
N VAL A 49 -11.72 -0.84 0.02
CA VAL A 49 -12.42 -1.54 -1.05
C VAL A 49 -13.87 -1.08 -1.07
N SER A 50 -14.37 -0.71 -2.25
CA SER A 50 -15.79 -0.54 -2.51
C SER A 50 -16.17 -1.19 -3.84
N HIS A 51 -17.31 -1.87 -3.88
CA HIS A 51 -17.82 -2.48 -5.13
C HIS A 51 -18.56 -1.48 -6.02
N ARG A 52 -18.92 -0.30 -5.50
CA ARG A 52 -19.64 0.73 -6.24
C ARG A 52 -19.00 2.10 -6.05
N GLY A 53 -19.35 3.05 -6.90
CA GLY A 53 -18.97 4.44 -6.69
C GLY A 53 -19.71 5.06 -5.50
N PRO A 54 -19.19 6.17 -4.94
CA PRO A 54 -19.78 6.86 -3.78
C PRO A 54 -21.16 7.48 -4.04
N ARG A 55 -21.56 7.57 -5.31
CA ARG A 55 -22.89 8.01 -5.77
C ARG A 55 -23.52 6.90 -6.62
N PRO A 56 -24.01 5.81 -5.99
CA PRO A 56 -24.72 4.78 -6.73
C PRO A 56 -26.00 5.39 -7.32
N ARG A 57 -26.39 4.93 -8.52
CA ARG A 57 -27.71 5.24 -9.06
C ARG A 57 -28.77 4.62 -8.16
N LEU A 58 -29.94 5.25 -8.12
CA LEU A 58 -31.11 4.68 -7.47
C LEU A 58 -31.50 3.38 -8.17
N ASP A 59 -32.03 2.44 -7.41
CA ASP A 59 -32.67 1.24 -7.95
C ASP A 59 -34.07 1.57 -8.50
N GLN A 60 -34.80 0.54 -8.95
CA GLN A 60 -36.13 0.69 -9.55
C GLN A 60 -37.16 1.24 -8.56
N ASP A 61 -36.93 1.05 -7.25
CA ASP A 61 -37.80 1.54 -6.17
C ASP A 61 -37.40 2.95 -5.69
N GLY A 62 -36.43 3.58 -6.35
CA GLY A 62 -35.93 4.91 -5.99
C GLY A 62 -35.02 4.91 -4.75
N LEU A 63 -34.59 3.74 -4.28
CA LEU A 63 -33.73 3.59 -3.12
C LEU A 63 -32.25 3.51 -3.53
N ARG A 64 -31.37 3.89 -2.61
CA ARG A 64 -29.92 3.72 -2.83
C ARG A 64 -29.56 2.28 -2.47
N PRO A 65 -29.05 1.49 -3.42
CA PRO A 65 -28.72 0.11 -3.12
C PRO A 65 -27.50 0.07 -2.19
N PRO A 66 -27.42 -0.92 -1.29
CA PRO A 66 -26.38 -0.97 -0.27
C PRO A 66 -25.00 -1.00 -0.92
N THR A 67 -24.08 -0.20 -0.37
CA THR A 67 -22.67 -0.18 -0.78
C THR A 67 -21.87 -1.01 0.20
N ARG A 68 -21.48 -2.22 -0.22
CA ARG A 68 -20.51 -3.02 0.54
C ARG A 68 -19.11 -2.43 0.35
N ARG A 69 -18.52 -2.03 1.46
CA ARG A 69 -17.16 -1.49 1.54
C ARG A 69 -16.44 -2.05 2.76
N GLU A 70 -15.13 -2.16 2.68
CA GLU A 70 -14.29 -2.73 3.73
C GLU A 70 -12.89 -2.11 3.68
N ILE A 71 -12.21 -2.07 4.82
CA ILE A 71 -10.79 -1.76 4.91
C ILE A 71 -10.03 -3.08 5.08
N ARG A 72 -9.10 -3.35 4.17
CA ARG A 72 -8.22 -4.52 4.23
C ARG A 72 -6.84 -4.12 4.70
N LEU A 73 -6.33 -4.81 5.72
CA LEU A 73 -4.94 -4.70 6.17
C LEU A 73 -4.14 -5.93 5.73
N SER A 74 -2.91 -5.73 5.28
CA SER A 74 -2.04 -6.80 4.79
C SER A 74 -1.44 -7.56 5.95
N LEU A 75 -1.90 -8.79 6.16
CA LEU A 75 -1.27 -9.67 7.14
C LEU A 75 0.20 -9.95 6.78
N PRO A 76 0.56 -10.33 5.54
CA PRO A 76 1.94 -10.67 5.21
C PRO A 76 2.94 -9.52 5.39
N LEU A 77 2.51 -8.27 5.20
CA LEU A 77 3.39 -7.11 5.30
C LEU A 77 3.45 -6.56 6.73
N LEU A 78 2.29 -6.37 7.38
CA LEU A 78 2.23 -5.78 8.72
C LEU A 78 2.70 -6.76 9.81
N HIS A 79 2.55 -8.07 9.61
CA HIS A 79 3.10 -9.06 10.55
C HIS A 79 4.63 -8.98 10.65
N GLN A 80 5.33 -8.69 9.55
CA GLN A 80 6.80 -8.58 9.57
C GLN A 80 7.25 -7.32 10.31
N VAL A 81 6.50 -6.23 10.17
CA VAL A 81 6.81 -4.95 10.81
C VAL A 81 6.48 -5.00 12.29
N ALA A 82 5.33 -5.55 12.65
CA ALA A 82 4.87 -5.68 14.03
C ALA A 82 5.82 -6.50 14.91
N GLN A 83 6.50 -7.49 14.34
CA GLN A 83 7.46 -8.34 15.07
C GLN A 83 8.85 -7.71 15.24
N ARG A 84 9.20 -6.70 14.44
CA ARG A 84 10.56 -6.16 14.36
C ARG A 84 10.78 -4.88 15.15
N SER A 85 9.73 -4.26 15.66
CA SER A 85 9.83 -2.93 16.26
C SER A 85 8.78 -2.73 17.34
N GLU A 86 9.17 -2.03 18.42
CA GLU A 86 8.24 -1.47 19.42
C GLU A 86 7.23 -0.49 18.80
N TYR A 87 7.50 0.02 17.59
CA TYR A 87 6.61 0.89 16.80
C TYR A 87 5.70 0.11 15.83
N GLY A 88 5.64 -1.21 15.95
CA GLY A 88 4.87 -2.10 15.08
C GLY A 88 3.38 -1.76 15.00
N GLU A 89 2.78 -1.40 16.13
CA GLU A 89 1.39 -0.95 16.20
C GLU A 89 1.20 0.41 15.54
N GLN A 90 2.19 1.30 15.59
CA GLN A 90 2.09 2.63 14.99
C GLN A 90 1.98 2.57 13.46
N GLU A 91 2.60 1.58 12.82
CA GLU A 91 2.44 1.31 11.38
C GLU A 91 1.04 0.77 11.05
N ILE A 92 0.46 -0.06 11.94
CA ILE A 92 -0.92 -0.53 11.80
C ILE A 92 -1.89 0.65 11.92
N VAL A 93 -1.73 1.49 12.95
CA VAL A 93 -2.56 2.68 13.19
C VAL A 93 -2.41 3.67 12.03
N SER A 94 -1.19 3.95 11.57
CA SER A 94 -0.95 4.87 10.44
C SER A 94 -1.54 4.33 9.13
N THR A 95 -1.45 3.02 8.91
CA THR A 95 -2.11 2.37 7.76
C THR A 95 -3.62 2.45 7.87
N LEU A 96 -4.20 2.15 9.03
CA LEU A 96 -5.64 2.25 9.25
C LEU A 96 -6.13 3.68 9.03
N ALA A 97 -5.45 4.66 9.59
CA ALA A 97 -5.74 6.08 9.41
C ALA A 97 -5.69 6.50 7.94
N HIS A 98 -4.70 6.03 7.17
CA HIS A 98 -4.64 6.22 5.71
C HIS A 98 -5.91 5.73 5.01
N GLU A 99 -6.32 4.48 5.29
CA GLU A 99 -7.51 3.91 4.67
C GLU A 99 -8.81 4.58 5.16
N MET A 100 -8.83 5.12 6.37
CA MET A 100 -9.95 5.92 6.89
C MET A 100 -10.08 7.27 6.19
N ILE A 101 -8.98 7.88 5.72
CA ILE A 101 -9.07 9.08 4.86
C ILE A 101 -9.77 8.71 3.53
N HIS A 102 -9.47 7.54 2.96
CA HIS A 102 -10.19 7.06 1.79
C HIS A 102 -11.66 6.77 2.06
N GLN A 103 -11.97 6.19 3.22
CA GLN A 103 -13.35 6.06 3.69
C GLN A 103 -14.04 7.43 3.78
N TRP A 104 -13.39 8.44 4.39
CA TRP A 104 -13.93 9.79 4.49
C TRP A 104 -14.19 10.45 3.13
N GLN A 105 -13.27 10.30 2.18
CA GLN A 105 -13.49 10.76 0.80
C GLN A 105 -14.74 10.11 0.18
N TYR A 106 -14.92 8.81 0.41
CA TYR A 106 -16.03 8.04 -0.13
C TYR A 106 -17.36 8.35 0.55
N ASP A 107 -17.39 8.30 1.89
CA ASP A 107 -18.60 8.40 2.71
C ASP A 107 -19.04 9.84 2.92
N ILE A 108 -18.11 10.78 3.14
CA ILE A 108 -18.43 12.17 3.49
C ILE A 108 -18.35 13.07 2.27
N LEU A 109 -17.21 13.08 1.55
CA LEU A 109 -17.06 13.95 0.37
C LEU A 109 -17.80 13.42 -0.87
N LYS A 110 -18.26 12.16 -0.82
CA LYS A 110 -18.84 11.44 -1.96
C LYS A 110 -17.92 11.44 -3.19
N ARG A 111 -16.61 11.42 -3.01
CA ARG A 111 -15.59 11.41 -4.08
C ARG A 111 -14.97 10.03 -4.23
N ARG A 112 -14.51 9.71 -5.44
CA ARG A 112 -13.73 8.48 -5.65
C ARG A 112 -12.39 8.63 -4.90
N PRO A 113 -12.03 7.70 -3.99
CA PRO A 113 -10.82 7.81 -3.20
C PRO A 113 -9.56 7.94 -4.06
N ASN A 114 -8.67 8.84 -3.67
CA ASN A 114 -7.39 9.11 -4.33
C ASN A 114 -6.51 9.95 -3.39
N HIS A 115 -5.21 10.06 -3.70
CA HIS A 115 -4.24 10.85 -2.92
C HIS A 115 -4.12 12.32 -3.35
N GLY A 116 -5.20 12.91 -3.88
CA GLY A 116 -5.26 14.31 -4.30
C GLY A 116 -5.38 15.31 -3.15
N PRO A 117 -5.70 16.58 -3.43
CA PRO A 117 -5.68 17.67 -2.44
C PRO A 117 -6.48 17.41 -1.16
N ASP A 118 -7.64 16.75 -1.25
CA ASP A 118 -8.45 16.41 -0.06
C ASP A 118 -7.74 15.42 0.86
N PHE A 119 -7.09 14.42 0.27
CA PHE A 119 -6.33 13.44 1.03
C PHE A 119 -5.15 14.12 1.73
N LEU A 120 -4.38 14.91 0.97
CA LEU A 120 -3.21 15.62 1.50
C LEU A 120 -3.60 16.55 2.66
N ARG A 121 -4.67 17.33 2.50
CA ARG A 121 -5.17 18.21 3.55
C ARG A 121 -5.51 17.42 4.82
N LYS A 122 -6.27 16.32 4.69
CA LYS A 122 -6.69 15.53 5.85
C LYS A 122 -5.51 14.81 6.51
N MET A 123 -4.60 14.27 5.70
CA MET A 123 -3.35 13.67 6.16
C MET A 123 -2.49 14.67 6.95
N THR A 124 -2.29 15.88 6.43
CA THR A 124 -1.53 16.94 7.11
C THR A 124 -2.19 17.37 8.42
N GLU A 125 -3.53 17.47 8.44
CA GLU A 125 -4.29 17.74 9.66
C GLU A 125 -4.06 16.64 10.72
N MET A 126 -4.19 15.38 10.34
CA MET A 126 -4.03 14.22 11.24
C MET A 126 -2.60 14.06 11.76
N ASN A 127 -1.60 14.34 10.93
CA ASN A 127 -0.18 14.24 11.33
C ASN A 127 0.30 15.44 12.17
N ARG A 128 -0.47 16.53 12.28
CA ARG A 128 0.01 17.80 12.86
C ARG A 128 0.55 17.68 14.29
N ASN A 129 -0.03 16.78 15.10
CA ASN A 129 0.36 16.61 16.50
C ASN A 129 1.49 15.57 16.71
N GLY A 130 2.02 14.98 15.63
CA GLY A 130 3.11 14.00 15.68
C GLY A 130 2.72 12.59 16.18
N THR A 131 1.45 12.34 16.52
CA THR A 131 1.00 11.00 16.98
C THR A 131 0.88 9.99 15.84
N LEU A 132 0.71 10.47 14.61
CA LEU A 132 0.57 9.67 13.40
C LEU A 132 1.65 10.02 12.39
N ALA A 133 2.04 9.01 11.62
CA ALA A 133 3.01 9.13 10.53
C ALA A 133 2.37 8.69 9.19
N ILE A 134 1.19 9.24 8.87
CA ILE A 134 0.48 8.89 7.64
C ILE A 134 1.28 9.40 6.44
N THR A 135 1.50 8.54 5.46
CA THR A 135 2.19 8.86 4.21
C THR A 135 1.34 8.46 3.00
N ILE A 136 1.61 9.07 1.85
CA ILE A 136 0.94 8.74 0.57
C ILE A 136 1.40 7.37 0.06
N TYR A 137 2.70 7.11 0.18
CA TYR A 137 3.29 5.82 -0.18
C TYR A 137 3.37 4.99 1.08
N HIS A 138 2.80 3.78 1.04
CA HIS A 138 3.06 2.80 2.07
C HIS A 138 4.58 2.64 2.26
N SER A 139 5.06 2.89 3.48
CA SER A 139 6.46 2.83 3.92
C SER A 139 7.19 1.53 3.57
N LEU A 140 6.45 0.45 3.27
CA LEU A 140 6.96 -0.90 3.12
C LEU A 140 7.35 -1.32 1.70
N GLN A 141 8.07 -0.44 0.98
CA GLN A 141 8.52 -0.75 -0.37
C GLN A 141 9.48 -1.96 -0.39
N LYS A 142 10.32 -2.11 0.64
CA LYS A 142 11.27 -3.24 0.75
C LYS A 142 10.56 -4.57 0.96
N GLU A 143 9.54 -4.62 1.81
CA GLU A 143 8.77 -5.82 2.14
C GLU A 143 7.91 -6.24 0.95
N VAL A 144 7.28 -5.29 0.26
CA VAL A 144 6.54 -5.55 -0.99
C VAL A 144 7.48 -6.12 -2.05
N LEU A 145 8.70 -5.58 -2.18
CA LEU A 145 9.72 -6.12 -3.08
C LEU A 145 10.16 -7.52 -2.64
N ALA A 146 10.39 -7.76 -1.35
CA ALA A 146 10.78 -9.07 -0.81
C ALA A 146 9.71 -10.15 -1.05
N LEU A 147 8.42 -9.79 -1.05
CA LEU A 147 7.33 -10.70 -1.40
C LEU A 147 7.15 -10.87 -2.92
N THR A 148 7.72 -9.99 -3.74
CA THR A 148 7.54 -10.04 -5.20
C THR A 148 8.31 -11.21 -5.79
N ARG A 149 7.62 -12.06 -6.56
CA ARG A 149 8.22 -13.20 -7.26
C ARG A 149 8.10 -13.11 -8.78
N PHE A 150 7.10 -12.37 -9.24
CA PHE A 150 6.75 -12.26 -10.66
C PHE A 150 6.59 -10.78 -11.03
N ALA A 151 7.03 -10.43 -12.23
CA ALA A 151 6.87 -9.09 -12.77
C ALA A 151 6.43 -9.13 -14.24
N TRP A 152 5.67 -8.13 -14.66
CA TRP A 152 5.27 -7.93 -16.05
C TRP A 152 5.54 -6.51 -16.46
N ARG A 153 5.99 -6.31 -17.69
CA ARG A 153 6.16 -4.99 -18.30
C ARG A 153 5.17 -4.82 -19.42
N CYS A 154 4.51 -3.66 -19.49
CA CYS A 154 3.77 -3.28 -20.68
C CYS A 154 4.75 -3.01 -21.83
N ARG A 155 4.53 -3.65 -22.97
CA ARG A 155 5.38 -3.48 -24.16
C ARG A 155 5.28 -2.09 -24.79
N GLN A 156 4.21 -1.35 -24.50
CA GLN A 156 3.94 -0.03 -25.09
C GLN A 156 4.37 1.13 -24.19
N CYS A 157 3.87 1.19 -22.95
CA CYS A 157 4.19 2.32 -22.04
C CYS A 157 5.27 1.99 -21.00
N GLY A 158 5.84 0.77 -21.02
CA GLY A 158 6.89 0.36 -20.10
C GLY A 158 6.48 0.15 -18.64
N ARG A 159 5.21 0.38 -18.27
CA ARG A 159 4.72 0.20 -16.88
C ARG A 159 5.01 -1.22 -16.38
N VAL A 160 5.59 -1.32 -15.18
CA VAL A 160 5.90 -2.59 -14.51
C VAL A 160 4.85 -2.93 -13.44
N TYR A 161 4.35 -4.15 -13.47
CA TYR A 161 3.43 -4.72 -12.50
C TYR A 161 4.16 -5.82 -11.72
N ARG A 162 4.29 -5.68 -10.40
CA ARG A 162 4.94 -6.64 -9.50
C ARG A 162 3.91 -7.40 -8.68
N ARG A 163 4.06 -8.73 -8.55
CA ARG A 163 3.15 -9.59 -7.79
C ARG A 163 3.90 -10.71 -7.06
N GLN A 164 3.37 -11.11 -5.90
CA GLN A 164 3.83 -12.32 -5.21
C GLN A 164 3.47 -13.61 -5.95
N ARG A 165 2.32 -13.62 -6.64
CA ARG A 165 1.77 -14.79 -7.33
C ARG A 165 1.67 -14.53 -8.83
N ARG A 166 1.70 -15.59 -9.64
CA ARG A 166 1.60 -15.53 -11.10
C ARG A 166 0.15 -15.28 -11.56
N THR A 167 -0.45 -14.16 -11.17
CA THR A 167 -1.87 -13.87 -11.39
C THR A 167 -2.17 -13.14 -12.70
N ILE A 168 -1.19 -12.46 -13.29
CA ILE A 168 -1.36 -11.80 -14.58
C ILE A 168 -1.11 -12.84 -15.67
N GLN A 169 -2.16 -13.11 -16.44
CA GLN A 169 -2.09 -13.90 -17.68
C GLN A 169 -2.05 -12.95 -18.88
N PRO A 170 -0.91 -12.79 -19.58
CA PRO A 170 -0.76 -11.89 -20.73
C PRO A 170 -1.81 -12.03 -21.83
N ARG A 171 -2.35 -13.24 -22.03
CA ARG A 171 -3.39 -13.50 -23.04
C ARG A 171 -4.76 -12.91 -22.67
N ARG A 172 -5.01 -12.66 -21.38
CA ARG A 172 -6.32 -12.18 -20.87
C ARG A 172 -6.27 -10.77 -20.30
N HIS A 173 -5.10 -10.36 -19.80
CA HIS A 173 -4.93 -9.11 -19.08
C HIS A 173 -4.08 -8.12 -19.87
N HIS A 174 -4.50 -6.86 -19.83
CA HIS A 174 -3.87 -5.75 -20.53
C HIS A 174 -3.35 -4.72 -19.54
N CYS A 175 -2.48 -3.83 -20.01
CA CYS A 175 -2.02 -2.70 -19.22
C CYS A 175 -3.20 -1.83 -18.77
N GLY A 176 -3.34 -1.57 -17.48
CA GLY A 176 -4.40 -0.72 -16.95
C GLY A 176 -4.28 0.77 -17.33
N ILE A 177 -3.16 1.18 -17.92
CA ILE A 177 -2.90 2.57 -18.33
C ILE A 177 -3.19 2.77 -19.83
N CYS A 178 -2.54 1.98 -20.69
CA CYS A 178 -2.59 2.16 -22.15
C CYS A 178 -3.28 1.00 -22.89
N ARG A 179 -3.79 -0.01 -22.18
CA ARG A 179 -4.37 -1.24 -22.73
C ARG A 179 -3.41 -2.09 -23.59
N GLY A 180 -2.12 -1.75 -23.68
CA GLY A 180 -1.11 -2.54 -24.37
C GLY A 180 -0.82 -3.90 -23.72
N LEU A 181 -0.24 -4.82 -24.49
CA LEU A 181 0.11 -6.18 -24.07
C LEU A 181 1.15 -6.18 -22.94
N LEU A 182 1.00 -7.14 -22.02
CA LEU A 182 1.91 -7.36 -20.91
C LEU A 182 2.86 -8.52 -21.22
N GLN A 183 4.15 -8.33 -20.99
CA GLN A 183 5.16 -9.37 -21.11
C GLN A 183 5.68 -9.71 -19.72
N GLU A 184 5.72 -11.00 -19.38
CA GLU A 184 6.34 -11.46 -18.13
C GLU A 184 7.85 -11.24 -18.22
N LEU A 185 8.38 -10.50 -17.24
CA LEU A 185 9.81 -10.44 -16.96
C LEU A 185 10.08 -11.67 -16.08
N GLY A 186 11.05 -12.52 -16.44
CA GLY A 186 11.31 -13.80 -15.76
C GLY A 186 11.39 -13.69 -14.22
N SER A 187 11.29 -14.83 -13.52
CA SER A 187 11.25 -14.89 -12.04
C SER A 187 12.25 -13.93 -11.38
N VAL A 188 11.73 -12.99 -10.59
CA VAL A 188 12.50 -11.91 -9.93
C VAL A 188 13.56 -12.44 -8.96
N ARG A 189 13.52 -13.75 -8.62
CA ARG A 189 14.60 -14.41 -7.86
C ARG A 189 15.99 -14.30 -8.50
N ARG A 190 16.08 -14.07 -9.82
CA ARG A 190 17.36 -13.79 -10.51
C ARG A 190 17.81 -12.33 -10.47
N ILE A 191 16.92 -11.37 -10.16
CA ILE A 191 17.25 -9.93 -10.19
C ILE A 191 17.92 -9.47 -8.89
N HIS A 192 17.67 -10.18 -7.77
CA HIS A 192 18.33 -9.90 -6.48
C HIS A 192 19.73 -10.53 -6.32
N GLN A 193 20.23 -11.26 -7.32
CA GLN A 193 21.55 -11.90 -7.29
C GLN A 193 22.62 -11.17 -8.11
N GLU A 194 22.28 -10.10 -8.82
CA GLU A 194 23.27 -9.31 -9.53
C GLU A 194 23.77 -8.22 -8.56
N PRO A 195 25.04 -8.26 -8.11
CA PRO A 195 25.60 -7.15 -7.36
C PRO A 195 25.56 -5.89 -8.22
N PRO A 196 25.41 -4.70 -7.62
CA PRO A 196 25.49 -3.45 -8.37
C PRO A 196 26.81 -3.44 -9.17
N PRO A 197 26.82 -2.94 -10.42
CA PRO A 197 28.06 -2.80 -11.16
C PRO A 197 29.02 -1.98 -10.32
N THR A 198 30.20 -2.55 -10.07
CA THR A 198 31.30 -1.86 -9.39
C THR A 198 31.54 -0.53 -10.13
N PRO A 199 31.57 0.61 -9.42
CA PRO A 199 31.95 1.85 -10.05
C PRO A 199 33.36 1.69 -10.63
N PRO A 200 33.66 2.26 -11.81
CA PRO A 200 35.00 2.20 -12.36
C PRO A 200 35.96 2.81 -11.35
N HIS A 201 37.02 2.06 -11.01
CA HIS A 201 38.07 2.50 -10.12
C HIS A 201 38.58 3.89 -10.57
N PRO A 202 38.73 4.87 -9.66
CA PRO A 202 39.45 6.08 -10.00
C PRO A 202 40.91 5.69 -10.29
N LEU A 203 41.37 6.03 -11.49
CA LEU A 203 42.78 6.00 -11.84
C LEU A 203 43.54 6.86 -10.82
N LEU A 204 44.41 6.23 -10.03
CA LEU A 204 45.36 6.92 -9.17
C LEU A 204 46.29 7.76 -10.04
N PRO A 205 46.50 9.06 -9.75
CA PRO A 205 47.59 9.80 -10.35
C PRO A 205 48.91 9.30 -9.76
N LEU A 206 49.90 9.05 -10.64
CA LEU A 206 51.30 8.89 -10.26
C LEU A 206 51.74 10.14 -9.49
N ALA A 207 51.94 10.02 -8.18
CA ALA A 207 52.70 11.00 -7.42
C ALA A 207 54.18 10.77 -7.71
N GLN A 208 54.78 11.67 -8.49
CA GLN A 208 56.22 11.80 -8.60
C GLN A 208 56.80 12.26 -7.26
N LEU A 209 57.81 11.52 -6.82
CA LEU A 209 58.72 11.85 -5.72
C LEU A 209 59.46 13.15 -6.02
N SER A 210 59.57 14.06 -5.05
CA SER A 210 60.69 15.00 -4.89
C SER A 210 60.72 15.58 -3.48
N PHE A 211 61.94 15.68 -2.95
CA PHE A 211 62.37 15.85 -1.56
C PHE A 211 62.38 17.31 -1.03
N THR A 212 62.40 17.43 0.32
CA THR A 212 63.06 18.41 1.25
C THR A 212 63.64 19.71 0.66
N PHE A 213 63.53 20.91 1.25
CA PHE A 213 63.49 21.36 2.65
C PHE A 213 62.44 22.47 2.85
#